data_AF-K2BQU5-F1
#
_entry.id   AF-K2BQU5-F1
#
_cell.length_a   1.000
_cell.length_b   1.000
_cell.length_c   1.000
_cell.angle_alpha   90.00
_cell.angle_beta   90.00
_cell.angle_gamma   90.00
#
_symmetry.space_group_name_H-M   'P 1'
#
loop_
_entity.id
_entity.type
_entity.pdbx_description
1 polymer ?
#
loop_
_entity_poly.entity_id
_entity_poly.type
_entity_poly.pdbx_seq_one_letter_code
_entity_poly.pdbx_strand_id
1 'polypeptide(L)'
;MENQAAIKIQRKWRLHSQSRSKSSPSSIVLIHKLLNRTPEEPSSNPPNKEEMQRWIDRHAEKDKETAKKVIDAVQHISHKHFLFGLKMATKKFNNYLYSLPEANRNYVLVIDKHDDKSSWWVTKLAGKFLAIKPRQIICAQDLDKFEPSDDLYHAVFLDDASYSGNYFSGILNAIQDKMFNGNKDLINLKLHLVIPFMSEESQARFKEFDVKIHHQETIPNFKVSGTLFTAKTATYFDHKIPDKTYSTIACIADGTLIDGKESGITFVRPVTPPYKKK
;
A
#
# COMPACT_ATOMS: atom_id res chain seq x y z
N MET A 1 -17.08 -34.75 -33.51
CA MET A 1 -16.76 -35.18 -32.12
C MET A 1 -16.10 -34.08 -31.28
N GLU A 2 -15.34 -33.16 -31.86
CA GLU A 2 -14.59 -32.10 -31.11
C GLU A 2 -15.47 -31.12 -30.31
N ASN A 3 -16.69 -30.84 -30.78
CA ASN A 3 -17.59 -29.89 -30.12
C ASN A 3 -18.11 -30.39 -28.75
N GLN A 4 -18.18 -31.70 -28.53
CA GLN A 4 -18.62 -32.27 -27.24
C GLN A 4 -17.55 -32.17 -26.14
N ALA A 5 -16.26 -32.19 -26.52
CA ALA A 5 -15.16 -32.04 -25.57
C ALA A 5 -15.08 -30.59 -25.04
N ALA A 6 -15.20 -29.61 -25.93
CA ALA A 6 -15.22 -28.19 -25.56
C ALA A 6 -16.40 -27.86 -24.62
N ILE A 7 -17.59 -28.41 -24.90
CA ILE A 7 -18.78 -28.23 -24.04
C ILE A 7 -18.60 -28.90 -22.67
N LYS A 8 -18.00 -30.10 -22.62
CA LYS A 8 -17.66 -30.77 -21.34
C LYS A 8 -16.64 -29.97 -20.52
N ILE A 9 -15.62 -29.40 -21.16
CA ILE A 9 -14.62 -28.55 -20.51
C ILE A 9 -15.27 -27.27 -19.97
N GLN A 10 -16.09 -26.58 -20.76
CA GLN A 10 -16.81 -25.39 -20.29
C GLN A 10 -17.77 -25.70 -19.14
N ARG A 11 -18.51 -26.82 -19.18
CA ARG A 11 -19.40 -27.23 -18.08
C ARG A 11 -18.62 -27.55 -16.81
N LYS A 12 -17.51 -28.28 -16.90
CA LYS A 12 -16.63 -28.53 -15.74
C LYS A 12 -16.05 -27.23 -15.19
N TRP A 13 -15.64 -26.30 -16.05
CA TRP A 13 -15.12 -25.00 -15.63
C TRP A 13 -16.20 -24.15 -14.94
N ARG A 14 -17.44 -24.12 -15.45
CA ARG A 14 -18.58 -23.43 -14.82
C ARG A 14 -18.96 -24.03 -13.47
N LEU A 15 -18.96 -25.36 -13.35
CA LEU A 15 -19.21 -26.04 -12.07
C LEU A 15 -18.09 -25.79 -11.05
N HIS A 16 -16.83 -25.78 -11.49
CA HIS A 16 -15.68 -25.43 -10.65
C HIS A 16 -15.67 -23.95 -10.24
N SER A 17 -16.14 -23.04 -11.09
CA SER A 17 -16.25 -21.61 -10.74
C SER A 17 -17.45 -21.34 -9.83
N GLN A 18 -18.56 -22.07 -9.99
CA GLN A 18 -19.71 -22.00 -9.08
C GLN A 18 -19.44 -22.64 -7.70
N SER A 19 -18.63 -23.71 -7.62
CA SER A 19 -18.23 -24.27 -6.32
C SER A 19 -17.30 -23.35 -5.53
N ARG A 20 -16.53 -22.49 -6.22
CA ARG A 20 -15.75 -21.40 -5.60
C ARG A 20 -16.56 -20.13 -5.30
N SER A 21 -17.77 -19.98 -5.83
CA SER A 21 -18.59 -18.76 -5.63
C SER A 21 -19.56 -18.86 -4.44
N LYS A 22 -19.57 -19.97 -3.69
CA LYS A 22 -20.43 -20.15 -2.51
C LYS A 22 -19.62 -20.18 -1.21
N SER A 23 -18.98 -19.06 -0.94
CA SER A 23 -18.80 -18.49 0.39
C SER A 23 -18.08 -17.18 0.14
N SER A 24 -18.83 -16.07 0.13
CA SER A 24 -18.19 -14.83 0.55
C SER A 24 -17.59 -15.15 1.92
N PRO A 25 -16.26 -15.06 2.12
CA PRO A 25 -15.69 -15.30 3.43
C PRO A 25 -16.43 -14.39 4.40
N SER A 26 -16.97 -14.97 5.47
CA SER A 26 -17.58 -14.19 6.53
C SER A 26 -16.56 -13.15 6.96
N SER A 27 -16.92 -11.87 6.87
CA SER A 27 -16.01 -10.77 7.17
C SER A 27 -15.44 -10.97 8.57
N ILE A 28 -14.12 -10.99 8.69
CA ILE A 28 -13.47 -11.22 9.97
C ILE A 28 -13.52 -9.92 10.78
N VAL A 29 -14.17 -9.99 11.94
CA VAL A 29 -14.17 -8.87 12.88
C VAL A 29 -12.83 -8.89 13.64
N LEU A 30 -11.97 -7.93 13.31
CA LEU A 30 -10.74 -7.66 14.04
C LEU A 30 -11.06 -6.86 15.30
N ILE A 31 -10.68 -7.41 16.47
CA ILE A 31 -10.89 -6.80 17.79
C ILE A 31 -9.51 -6.40 18.34
N HIS A 32 -9.25 -5.09 18.40
CA HIS A 32 -8.04 -4.51 19.00
C HIS A 32 -8.30 -3.04 19.31
N LYS A 33 -7.69 -2.49 20.37
CA LYS A 33 -7.92 -1.08 20.80
C LYS A 33 -7.72 -0.05 19.69
N LEU A 34 -6.75 -0.28 18.80
CA LEU A 34 -6.45 0.59 17.64
C LEU A 34 -7.45 0.44 16.48
N LEU A 35 -8.28 -0.60 16.50
CA LEU A 35 -9.23 -0.96 15.46
C LEU A 35 -10.68 -0.70 15.88
N ASN A 36 -10.91 -0.01 17.01
CA ASN A 36 -12.25 0.29 17.51
C ASN A 36 -12.97 1.35 16.67
N ARG A 37 -12.24 2.12 15.85
CA ARG A 37 -12.81 3.13 14.95
C ARG A 37 -13.31 2.48 13.66
N THR A 38 -14.49 2.91 13.22
CA THR A 38 -14.97 2.59 11.87
C THR A 38 -14.20 3.47 10.88
N PRO A 39 -13.56 2.89 9.85
CA PRO A 39 -12.86 3.69 8.86
C PRO A 39 -13.91 4.40 8.01
N GLU A 40 -13.87 5.73 8.01
CA GLU A 40 -14.69 6.54 7.12
C GLU A 40 -14.20 6.37 5.67
N GLU A 41 -15.15 6.31 4.75
CA GLU A 41 -14.85 6.34 3.32
C GLU A 41 -14.40 7.77 2.96
N PRO A 42 -13.17 7.95 2.46
CA PRO A 42 -12.67 9.26 2.10
C PRO A 42 -13.51 9.83 0.95
N SER A 43 -13.74 11.14 0.98
CA SER A 43 -14.31 11.83 -0.17
C SER A 43 -13.37 11.72 -1.37
N SER A 44 -13.95 11.53 -2.56
CA SER A 44 -13.20 11.59 -3.81
C SER A 44 -12.56 12.97 -3.94
N ASN A 45 -11.25 13.03 -4.16
CA ASN A 45 -10.52 14.28 -4.30
C ASN A 45 -9.55 14.22 -5.48
N PRO A 46 -10.04 14.06 -6.73
CA PRO A 46 -9.20 13.97 -7.92
C PRO A 46 -8.47 15.30 -8.17
N PRO A 47 -7.32 15.28 -8.87
CA PRO A 47 -6.65 16.51 -9.27
C PRO A 47 -7.54 17.42 -10.13
N ASN A 48 -7.54 18.72 -9.82
CA ASN A 48 -8.34 19.71 -10.56
C ASN A 48 -7.65 20.05 -11.89
N LYS A 49 -8.24 19.58 -13.00
CA LYS A 49 -7.69 19.78 -14.36
C LYS A 49 -7.62 21.24 -14.78
N GLU A 50 -8.58 22.07 -14.37
CA GLU A 50 -8.59 23.50 -14.71
C GLU A 50 -7.45 24.23 -14.00
N GLU A 51 -7.25 23.97 -12.71
CA GLU A 51 -6.14 24.58 -11.96
C GLU A 51 -4.78 24.09 -12.46
N MET A 52 -4.67 22.80 -12.81
CA MET A 52 -3.47 22.25 -13.45
C MET A 52 -3.17 22.96 -14.78
N GLN A 53 -4.18 23.22 -15.61
CA GLN A 53 -3.98 23.95 -16.86
C GLN A 53 -3.54 25.40 -16.61
N ARG A 54 -4.21 26.10 -15.68
CA ARG A 54 -3.80 27.47 -15.29
C ARG A 54 -2.38 27.51 -14.76
N TRP A 55 -1.94 26.45 -14.07
CA TRP A 55 -0.56 26.32 -13.61
C TRP A 55 0.43 26.21 -14.77
N ILE A 56 0.15 25.41 -15.81
CA ILE A 56 0.97 25.35 -17.03
C ILE A 56 1.04 26.74 -17.67
N ASP A 57 -0.09 27.42 -17.80
CA ASP A 57 -0.19 28.69 -18.53
C ASP A 57 0.60 29.83 -17.87
N ARG A 58 0.88 29.73 -16.56
CA ARG A 58 1.72 30.69 -15.81
C ARG A 58 3.22 30.54 -16.07
N HIS A 59 3.67 29.46 -16.71
CA HIS A 59 5.08 29.25 -17.02
C HIS A 59 5.51 30.03 -18.26
N ALA A 60 6.81 30.33 -18.34
CA ALA A 60 7.42 30.83 -19.58
C ALA A 60 7.26 29.79 -20.69
N GLU A 61 7.15 30.25 -21.95
CA GLU A 61 6.85 29.38 -23.11
C GLU A 61 7.80 28.17 -23.22
N LYS A 62 9.09 28.40 -22.95
CA LYS A 62 10.13 27.35 -22.96
C LYS A 62 9.94 26.26 -21.89
N ASP A 63 9.22 26.55 -20.80
CA ASP A 63 9.05 25.67 -19.64
C ASP A 63 7.68 24.97 -19.63
N LYS A 64 6.72 25.41 -20.45
CA LYS A 64 5.37 24.85 -20.53
C LYS A 64 5.35 23.37 -20.90
N GLU A 65 6.23 22.93 -21.79
CA GLU A 65 6.32 21.52 -22.18
C GLU A 65 6.78 20.62 -21.02
N THR A 66 7.71 21.12 -20.20
CA THR A 66 8.14 20.41 -18.98
C THR A 66 7.02 20.38 -17.94
N ALA A 67 6.32 21.50 -17.74
CA ALA A 67 5.16 21.59 -16.87
C ALA A 67 4.05 20.60 -17.28
N LYS A 68 3.75 20.51 -18.58
CA LYS A 68 2.80 19.54 -19.13
C LYS A 68 3.20 18.10 -18.81
N LYS A 69 4.47 17.73 -19.01
CA LYS A 69 5.00 16.40 -18.65
C LYS A 69 4.86 16.09 -17.15
N VAL A 70 4.97 17.08 -16.27
CA VAL A 70 4.74 16.90 -14.83
C VAL A 70 3.28 16.53 -14.56
N ILE A 71 2.32 17.29 -15.11
CA ILE A 71 0.90 17.03 -14.92
C ILE A 71 0.47 15.69 -15.52
N ASP A 72 0.91 15.40 -16.74
CA ASP A 72 0.58 14.15 -17.44
C ASP A 72 1.10 12.91 -16.68
N ALA A 73 2.10 13.09 -15.82
CA ALA A 73 2.67 12.03 -15.01
C ALA A 73 2.00 11.87 -13.63
N VAL A 74 1.10 12.78 -13.22
CA VAL A 74 0.33 12.64 -11.97
C VAL A 74 -0.61 11.44 -12.06
N GLN A 75 -0.56 10.57 -11.06
CA GLN A 75 -1.40 9.38 -10.96
C GLN A 75 -2.37 9.51 -9.79
N HIS A 76 -3.67 9.50 -10.08
CA HIS A 76 -4.71 9.49 -9.06
C HIS A 76 -5.26 8.08 -8.85
N ILE A 77 -5.15 7.61 -7.61
CA ILE A 77 -5.73 6.35 -7.13
C ILE A 77 -6.99 6.68 -6.33
N SER A 78 -8.14 6.46 -6.95
CA SER A 78 -9.43 6.59 -6.28
C SER A 78 -9.59 5.60 -5.12
N HIS A 79 -10.46 5.88 -4.15
CA HIS A 79 -10.75 4.96 -3.06
C HIS A 79 -11.21 3.59 -3.55
N LYS A 80 -12.05 3.56 -4.60
CA LYS A 80 -12.49 2.32 -5.24
C LYS A 80 -11.32 1.53 -5.83
N HIS A 81 -10.38 2.20 -6.49
CA HIS A 81 -9.19 1.55 -7.03
C HIS A 81 -8.30 1.02 -5.90
N PHE A 82 -8.11 1.81 -4.84
CA PHE A 82 -7.39 1.39 -3.65
C PHE A 82 -7.99 0.14 -3.01
N LEU A 83 -9.30 0.11 -2.76
CA LEU A 83 -9.99 -1.03 -2.17
C LEU A 83 -9.87 -2.30 -3.04
N PHE A 84 -9.95 -2.14 -4.36
CA PHE A 84 -9.72 -3.25 -5.28
C PHE A 84 -8.30 -3.79 -5.14
N GLY A 85 -7.29 -2.92 -5.14
CA GLY A 85 -5.90 -3.28 -4.91
C GLY A 85 -5.72 -4.03 -3.59
N LEU A 86 -6.24 -3.48 -2.49
CA LEU A 86 -6.14 -4.07 -1.15
C LEU A 86 -6.81 -5.45 -1.07
N LYS A 87 -7.99 -5.60 -1.67
CA LYS A 87 -8.69 -6.89 -1.78
C LYS A 87 -7.84 -7.92 -2.51
N MET A 88 -7.22 -7.54 -3.64
CA MET A 88 -6.41 -8.46 -4.43
C MET A 88 -5.10 -8.84 -3.75
N ALA A 89 -4.41 -7.88 -3.11
CA ALA A 89 -3.23 -8.15 -2.29
C ALA A 89 -3.55 -9.10 -1.12
N THR A 90 -4.64 -8.83 -0.39
CA THR A 90 -5.11 -9.69 0.71
C THR A 90 -5.49 -11.08 0.22
N LYS A 91 -6.11 -11.19 -0.98
CA LYS A 91 -6.41 -12.48 -1.59
C LYS A 91 -5.16 -13.29 -1.92
N LYS A 92 -4.07 -12.65 -2.39
CA LYS A 92 -2.78 -13.32 -2.61
C LYS A 92 -2.23 -13.89 -1.30
N PHE A 93 -2.32 -13.12 -0.22
CA PHE A 93 -1.95 -13.58 1.12
C PHE A 93 -2.81 -14.76 1.60
N ASN A 94 -4.14 -14.67 1.49
CA ASN A 94 -5.04 -15.77 1.85
C ASN A 94 -4.73 -17.04 1.06
N ASN A 95 -4.50 -16.92 -0.26
CA ASN A 95 -4.13 -18.05 -1.11
C ASN A 95 -2.83 -18.72 -0.64
N TYR A 96 -1.85 -17.91 -0.22
CA TYR A 96 -0.62 -18.43 0.38
C TYR A 96 -0.91 -19.21 1.66
N LEU A 97 -1.68 -18.68 2.60
CA LEU A 97 -2.03 -19.42 3.81
C LEU A 97 -2.78 -20.72 3.49
N TYR A 98 -3.72 -20.69 2.55
CA TYR A 98 -4.45 -21.89 2.13
C TYR A 98 -3.57 -22.94 1.42
N SER A 99 -2.42 -22.55 0.85
CA SER A 99 -1.47 -23.51 0.29
C SER A 99 -0.62 -24.20 1.36
N LEU A 100 -0.70 -23.79 2.63
CA LEU A 100 -0.02 -24.42 3.75
C LEU A 100 -0.94 -25.41 4.48
N PRO A 101 -0.37 -26.41 5.19
CA PRO A 101 -1.11 -27.20 6.17
C PRO A 101 -1.82 -26.31 7.20
N GLU A 102 -3.00 -26.72 7.67
CA GLU A 102 -3.83 -25.91 8.58
C GLU A 102 -3.10 -25.45 9.84
N ALA A 103 -2.32 -26.35 10.45
CA ALA A 103 -1.49 -26.07 11.62
C ALA A 103 -0.48 -24.93 11.41
N ASN A 104 -0.10 -24.66 10.15
CA ASN A 104 0.92 -23.70 9.79
C ASN A 104 0.33 -22.38 9.26
N ARG A 105 -0.96 -22.11 9.48
CA ARG A 105 -1.64 -20.89 8.96
C ARG A 105 -1.73 -19.77 9.98
N ASN A 106 -1.44 -20.06 11.24
CA ASN A 106 -1.53 -19.10 12.33
C ASN A 106 -0.56 -17.95 12.17
N TYR A 107 -1.06 -16.74 12.34
CA TYR A 107 -0.30 -15.52 12.13
C TYR A 107 -0.66 -14.43 13.13
N VAL A 108 0.32 -13.56 13.38
CA VAL A 108 0.15 -12.31 14.11
C VAL A 108 0.04 -11.15 13.12
N LEU A 109 -0.88 -10.25 13.39
CA LEU A 109 -1.03 -9.03 12.64
C LEU A 109 -0.32 -7.88 13.37
N VAL A 110 0.61 -7.23 12.68
CA VAL A 110 1.41 -6.15 13.26
C VAL A 110 0.91 -4.81 12.71
N ILE A 111 0.57 -3.90 13.61
CA ILE A 111 0.00 -2.58 13.30
C ILE A 111 0.93 -1.50 13.84
N ASP A 112 1.18 -0.45 13.06
CA ASP A 112 1.81 0.75 13.60
C ASP A 112 0.78 1.60 14.38
N LYS A 113 1.08 1.90 15.65
CA LYS A 113 0.20 2.71 16.53
C LYS A 113 0.34 4.22 16.33
N HIS A 114 1.27 4.69 15.52
CA HIS A 114 1.41 6.12 15.26
C HIS A 114 0.18 6.64 14.50
N ASP A 115 -0.47 7.67 15.05
CA ASP A 115 -1.66 8.30 14.46
C ASP A 115 -1.37 8.91 13.08
N ASP A 116 -0.10 9.20 12.79
CA ASP A 116 0.39 9.63 11.48
C ASP A 116 0.62 8.45 10.52
N LYS A 117 0.01 7.28 10.72
CA LYS A 117 0.12 6.17 9.79
C LYS A 117 -1.25 5.66 9.40
N SER A 118 -1.37 5.29 8.13
CA SER A 118 -2.57 4.67 7.59
C SER A 118 -2.69 3.19 7.99
N SER A 119 -1.70 2.61 8.69
CA SER A 119 -1.65 1.19 9.03
C SER A 119 -2.90 0.67 9.75
N TRP A 120 -3.44 1.39 10.74
CA TRP A 120 -4.68 0.97 11.42
C TRP A 120 -5.89 1.00 10.48
N TRP A 121 -5.99 2.03 9.64
CA TRP A 121 -7.10 2.23 8.70
C TRP A 121 -7.08 1.16 7.60
N VAL A 122 -5.90 0.93 6.99
CA VAL A 122 -5.68 -0.14 6.01
C VAL A 122 -5.97 -1.49 6.62
N THR A 123 -5.49 -1.75 7.84
CA THR A 123 -5.73 -3.01 8.55
C THR A 123 -7.22 -3.26 8.76
N LYS A 124 -7.97 -2.24 9.20
CA LYS A 124 -9.41 -2.35 9.41
C LYS A 124 -10.15 -2.65 8.11
N LEU A 125 -9.76 -2.01 7.00
CA LEU A 125 -10.34 -2.27 5.68
C LEU A 125 -10.00 -3.68 5.17
N ALA A 126 -8.75 -4.11 5.34
CA ALA A 126 -8.28 -5.44 4.96
C ALA A 126 -8.99 -6.56 5.74
N GLY A 127 -9.43 -6.31 6.97
CA GLY A 127 -10.22 -7.25 7.77
C GLY A 127 -11.45 -7.81 7.05
N LYS A 128 -12.06 -7.03 6.15
CA LYS A 128 -13.19 -7.47 5.30
C LYS A 128 -12.80 -8.54 4.28
N PHE A 129 -11.51 -8.67 3.98
CA PHE A 129 -10.97 -9.54 2.94
C PHE A 129 -10.10 -10.67 3.50
N LEU A 130 -9.69 -10.61 4.77
CA LEU A 130 -8.98 -11.70 5.44
C LEU A 130 -9.88 -12.93 5.52
N ALA A 131 -9.34 -14.10 5.18
CA ALA A 131 -10.08 -15.36 5.19
C ALA A 131 -9.80 -16.23 6.43
N ILE A 132 -8.70 -15.94 7.14
CA ILE A 132 -8.29 -16.59 8.37
C ILE A 132 -8.13 -15.50 9.42
N LYS A 133 -8.62 -15.72 10.65
CA LYS A 133 -8.54 -14.72 11.71
C LYS A 133 -7.11 -14.69 12.25
N PRO A 134 -6.50 -13.51 12.46
CA PRO A 134 -5.20 -13.45 13.12
C PRO A 134 -5.32 -14.02 14.54
N ARG A 135 -4.29 -14.74 14.97
CA ARG A 135 -4.21 -15.28 16.35
C ARG A 135 -4.16 -14.13 17.35
N GLN A 136 -3.36 -13.12 17.01
CA GLN A 136 -3.15 -11.94 17.82
C GLN A 136 -2.91 -10.71 16.92
N ILE A 137 -3.19 -9.54 17.48
CA ILE A 137 -2.86 -8.25 16.89
C ILE A 137 -1.94 -7.54 17.87
N ILE A 138 -0.77 -7.08 17.40
CA ILE A 138 0.23 -6.38 18.22
C ILE A 138 0.63 -5.06 17.57
N CYS A 139 1.21 -4.16 18.37
CA CYS A 139 1.79 -2.93 17.85
C CYS A 139 3.25 -3.17 17.44
N ALA A 140 3.70 -2.55 16.35
CA ALA A 140 5.11 -2.60 15.92
C ALA A 140 6.07 -2.11 17.01
N GLN A 141 5.64 -1.13 17.82
CA GLN A 141 6.42 -0.58 18.93
C GLN A 141 6.52 -1.50 20.13
N ASP A 142 5.69 -2.53 20.21
CA ASP A 142 5.64 -3.47 21.32
C ASP A 142 6.25 -4.83 20.90
N LEU A 143 6.93 -4.89 19.74
CA LEU A 143 7.62 -6.08 19.21
C LEU A 143 8.72 -6.59 20.14
N ASP A 144 9.34 -5.71 20.92
CA ASP A 144 10.38 -6.04 21.91
C ASP A 144 9.82 -6.82 23.12
N LYS A 145 8.52 -6.70 23.39
CA LYS A 145 7.83 -7.35 24.51
C LYS A 145 6.95 -8.51 24.04
N PHE A 146 6.97 -8.81 22.75
CA PHE A 146 6.11 -9.82 22.16
C PHE A 146 6.76 -11.19 22.31
N GLU A 147 6.09 -12.07 23.05
CA GLU A 147 6.45 -13.48 23.18
C GLU A 147 5.52 -14.30 22.27
N PRO A 148 5.97 -14.70 21.06
CA PRO A 148 5.16 -15.52 20.17
C PRO A 148 4.93 -16.92 20.77
N SER A 149 3.74 -17.46 20.55
CA SER A 149 3.45 -18.87 20.86
C SER A 149 4.08 -19.81 19.82
N ASP A 150 4.38 -21.05 20.23
CA ASP A 150 5.01 -22.08 19.36
C ASP A 150 4.21 -22.41 18.10
N ASP A 151 2.89 -22.14 18.12
CA ASP A 151 1.98 -22.35 16.99
C ASP A 151 1.90 -21.15 16.05
N LEU A 152 2.72 -20.12 16.23
CA LEU A 152 2.76 -18.93 15.40
C LEU A 152 3.82 -19.06 14.30
N TYR A 153 3.43 -18.89 13.03
CA TYR A 153 4.32 -19.13 11.89
C TYR A 153 4.56 -17.91 11.01
N HIS A 154 3.74 -16.87 11.14
CA HIS A 154 3.80 -15.70 10.26
C HIS A 154 3.60 -14.40 11.03
N ALA A 155 4.33 -13.35 10.65
CA ALA A 155 4.07 -11.98 11.05
C ALA A 155 3.67 -11.16 9.81
N VAL A 156 2.52 -10.49 9.89
CA VAL A 156 1.89 -9.86 8.72
C VAL A 156 1.73 -8.36 8.97
N PHE A 157 2.24 -7.58 8.02
CA PHE A 157 2.07 -6.13 7.96
C PHE A 157 1.14 -5.76 6.81
N LEU A 158 0.27 -4.78 7.06
CA LEU A 158 -0.65 -4.22 6.08
C LEU A 158 -0.36 -2.73 5.93
N ASP A 159 -0.21 -2.26 4.69
CA ASP A 159 -0.04 -0.85 4.37
C ASP A 159 -0.69 -0.49 3.04
N ASP A 160 -0.83 0.80 2.76
CA ASP A 160 -1.50 1.28 1.56
C ASP A 160 -0.59 1.28 0.31
N ALA A 161 0.65 1.71 0.46
CA ALA A 161 1.61 1.79 -0.63
C ALA A 161 3.05 1.84 -0.10
N SER A 162 4.00 1.31 -0.88
CA SER A 162 5.42 1.42 -0.56
C SER A 162 6.22 2.01 -1.72
N TYR A 163 6.79 3.20 -1.49
CA TYR A 163 7.50 3.99 -2.50
C TYR A 163 9.01 3.80 -2.51
N SER A 164 9.66 3.82 -1.35
CA SER A 164 11.10 3.55 -1.22
C SER A 164 11.37 2.22 -0.53
N GLY A 165 10.48 1.78 0.36
CA GLY A 165 10.71 0.65 1.24
C GLY A 165 11.48 0.99 2.53
N ASN A 166 11.99 2.22 2.69
CA ASN A 166 12.78 2.65 3.87
C ASN A 166 12.12 2.29 5.21
N TYR A 167 10.84 2.64 5.34
CA TYR A 167 10.10 2.45 6.58
C TYR A 167 10.03 0.96 6.98
N PHE A 168 9.64 0.10 6.04
CA PHE A 168 9.59 -1.33 6.28
C PHE A 168 10.98 -1.95 6.43
N SER A 169 12.00 -1.49 5.71
CA SER A 169 13.38 -1.95 5.94
C SER A 169 13.82 -1.70 7.38
N GLY A 170 13.50 -0.55 7.96
CA GLY A 170 13.78 -0.27 9.37
C GLY A 170 13.04 -1.21 10.32
N ILE A 171 11.78 -1.52 10.04
CA ILE A 171 10.99 -2.49 10.82
C ILE A 171 11.54 -3.91 10.67
N LEU A 172 11.86 -4.34 9.45
CA LEU A 172 12.38 -5.67 9.15
C LEU A 172 13.75 -5.87 9.82
N ASN A 173 14.63 -4.86 9.78
CA ASN A 173 15.89 -4.88 10.53
C ASN A 173 15.64 -4.96 12.04
N ALA A 174 14.75 -4.12 12.59
CA ALA A 174 14.44 -4.17 14.02
C ALA A 174 13.85 -5.52 14.44
N ILE A 175 13.06 -6.16 13.59
CA ILE A 175 12.54 -7.51 13.79
C ILE A 175 13.67 -8.54 13.75
N GLN A 176 14.54 -8.46 12.74
CA GLN A 176 15.68 -9.35 12.60
C GLN A 176 16.61 -9.24 13.81
N ASP A 177 16.97 -8.03 14.21
CA ASP A 177 17.88 -7.78 15.33
C ASP A 177 17.28 -8.17 16.68
N LYS A 178 15.97 -7.95 16.89
CA LYS A 178 15.31 -8.18 18.18
C LYS A 178 14.76 -9.58 18.35
N MET A 179 14.17 -10.18 17.31
CA MET A 179 13.57 -11.52 17.40
C MET A 179 14.61 -12.63 17.28
N PHE A 180 15.71 -12.44 16.53
CA PHE A 180 16.64 -13.54 16.24
C PHE A 180 17.87 -13.59 17.16
N ASN A 181 18.21 -12.48 17.84
CA ASN A 181 19.37 -12.46 18.76
C ASN A 181 19.04 -12.85 20.21
N GLY A 182 17.75 -12.91 20.60
CA GLY A 182 17.33 -13.11 21.99
C GLY A 182 16.73 -14.47 22.35
N ASN A 183 16.18 -15.23 21.40
CA ASN A 183 15.51 -16.50 21.68
C ASN A 183 15.49 -17.41 20.44
N LYS A 184 16.40 -18.40 20.37
CA LYS A 184 16.60 -19.22 19.17
C LYS A 184 15.44 -20.16 18.84
N ASP A 185 14.56 -20.42 19.80
CA ASP A 185 13.46 -21.39 19.65
C ASP A 185 12.15 -20.73 19.14
N LEU A 186 12.10 -19.39 19.06
CA LEU A 186 10.94 -18.61 18.59
C LEU A 186 11.08 -18.14 17.11
N ILE A 187 12.10 -18.65 16.40
CA ILE A 187 12.74 -18.04 15.22
C ILE A 187 12.04 -18.26 13.86
N ASN A 188 10.97 -19.03 13.75
CA ASN A 188 10.47 -19.47 12.43
C ASN A 188 9.36 -18.60 11.81
N LEU A 189 9.13 -17.38 12.33
CA LEU A 189 8.13 -16.48 11.78
C LEU A 189 8.52 -15.99 10.38
N LYS A 190 7.73 -16.37 9.38
CA LYS A 190 7.85 -15.82 8.03
C LYS A 190 7.24 -14.43 8.01
N LEU A 191 7.98 -13.46 7.50
CA LEU A 191 7.52 -12.09 7.39
C LEU A 191 6.71 -11.90 6.12
N HIS A 192 5.60 -11.18 6.24
CA HIS A 192 4.67 -10.91 5.16
C HIS A 192 4.32 -9.43 5.08
N LEU A 193 4.46 -8.87 3.88
CA LEU A 193 3.98 -7.53 3.55
C LEU A 193 2.79 -7.65 2.62
N VAL A 194 1.64 -7.11 3.01
CA VAL A 194 0.44 -7.03 2.17
C VAL A 194 0.22 -5.56 1.84
N ILE A 195 0.67 -5.16 0.65
CA ILE A 195 0.76 -3.76 0.23
C ILE A 195 0.24 -3.67 -1.21
N PRO A 196 -0.92 -3.05 -1.48
CA PRO A 196 -1.54 -3.14 -2.80
C PRO A 196 -0.75 -2.43 -3.90
N PHE A 197 -0.06 -1.33 -3.59
CA PHE A 197 0.72 -0.54 -4.56
C PHE A 197 2.19 -0.44 -4.14
N MET A 198 3.12 -0.79 -5.03
CA MET A 198 4.55 -0.76 -4.72
C MET A 198 5.37 -0.24 -5.89
N SER A 199 6.35 0.61 -5.66
CA SER A 199 7.31 0.97 -6.71
C SER A 199 8.28 -0.17 -7.01
N GLU A 200 8.94 -0.12 -8.17
CA GLU A 200 10.05 -1.02 -8.51
C GLU A 200 11.21 -0.90 -7.52
N GLU A 201 11.51 0.31 -7.04
CA GLU A 201 12.56 0.55 -6.04
C GLU A 201 12.25 -0.17 -4.71
N SER A 202 11.01 -0.08 -4.25
CA SER A 202 10.57 -0.75 -3.03
C SER A 202 10.64 -2.27 -3.17
N GLN A 203 10.21 -2.80 -4.32
CA GLN A 203 10.33 -4.23 -4.63
C GLN A 203 11.79 -4.68 -4.66
N ALA A 204 12.69 -3.90 -5.29
CA ALA A 204 14.11 -4.21 -5.33
C ALA A 204 14.71 -4.25 -3.92
N ARG A 205 14.39 -3.25 -3.08
CA ARG A 205 14.87 -3.19 -1.70
C ARG A 205 14.43 -4.38 -0.87
N PHE A 206 13.18 -4.81 -1.00
CA PHE A 206 12.69 -5.94 -0.21
C PHE A 206 13.26 -7.30 -0.64
N LYS A 207 13.94 -7.42 -1.78
CA LYS A 207 14.69 -8.63 -2.14
C LYS A 207 15.88 -8.89 -1.21
N GLU A 208 16.33 -7.87 -0.48
CA GLU A 208 17.42 -7.98 0.50
C GLU A 208 16.96 -8.61 1.83
N PHE A 209 15.65 -8.81 2.01
CA PHE A 209 15.05 -9.32 3.24
C PHE A 209 14.35 -10.66 2.97
N ASP A 210 14.35 -11.56 3.96
CA ASP A 210 13.51 -12.77 3.91
C ASP A 210 12.04 -12.41 4.23
N VAL A 211 11.38 -11.80 3.25
CA VAL A 211 10.02 -11.29 3.37
C VAL A 211 9.19 -11.66 2.14
N LYS A 212 7.97 -12.13 2.38
CA LYS A 212 7.01 -12.45 1.33
C LYS A 212 6.10 -11.28 1.05
N ILE A 213 6.19 -10.75 -0.15
CA ILE A 213 5.45 -9.58 -0.60
C ILE A 213 4.17 -10.02 -1.34
N HIS A 214 3.05 -9.47 -0.93
CA HIS A 214 1.74 -9.64 -1.55
C HIS A 214 1.25 -8.28 -2.03
N HIS A 215 1.55 -7.93 -3.28
CA HIS A 215 1.11 -6.67 -3.89
C HIS A 215 0.24 -6.90 -5.11
N GLN A 216 -0.52 -5.88 -5.53
CA GLN A 216 -1.38 -5.97 -6.71
C GLN A 216 -0.80 -5.23 -7.92
N GLU A 217 -0.33 -4.01 -7.71
CA GLU A 217 0.09 -3.10 -8.78
C GLU A 217 1.50 -2.57 -8.52
N THR A 218 2.26 -2.40 -9.60
CA THR A 218 3.55 -1.73 -9.57
C THR A 218 3.35 -0.27 -9.95
N ILE A 219 3.74 0.66 -9.07
CA ILE A 219 3.76 2.09 -9.38
C ILE A 219 4.87 2.31 -10.42
N PRO A 220 4.54 2.81 -11.64
CA PRO A 220 5.51 2.98 -12.71
C PRO A 220 6.67 3.86 -12.26
N ASN A 221 7.89 3.47 -12.62
CA ASN A 221 9.05 4.31 -12.38
C ASN A 221 9.16 5.38 -13.48
N PHE A 222 9.25 6.65 -13.09
CA PHE A 222 9.53 7.73 -14.03
C PHE A 222 10.16 8.92 -13.32
N LYS A 223 10.82 9.75 -14.13
CA LYS A 223 11.35 11.05 -13.75
C LYS A 223 11.10 12.02 -14.90
N VAL A 224 10.60 13.22 -14.59
CA VAL A 224 10.50 14.28 -15.59
C VAL A 224 11.87 14.96 -15.69
N SER A 225 12.48 14.89 -16.88
CA SER A 225 13.82 15.42 -17.12
C SER A 225 13.89 16.91 -16.77
N GLY A 226 15.00 17.32 -16.15
CA GLY A 226 15.16 18.70 -15.67
C GLY A 226 14.43 19.00 -14.36
N THR A 227 13.70 18.05 -13.75
CA THR A 227 12.94 18.30 -12.50
C THR A 227 13.30 17.31 -11.39
N LEU A 228 12.85 17.59 -10.16
CA LEU A 228 12.84 16.63 -9.05
C LEU A 228 11.58 15.76 -9.04
N PHE A 229 10.67 15.94 -10.02
CA PHE A 229 9.42 15.20 -10.08
C PHE A 229 9.67 13.75 -10.50
N THR A 230 9.30 12.84 -9.60
CA THR A 230 9.44 11.39 -9.78
C THR A 230 8.11 10.70 -9.52
N ALA A 231 8.02 9.42 -9.89
CA ALA A 231 6.87 8.57 -9.58
C ALA A 231 6.41 8.66 -8.11
N LYS A 232 7.37 8.70 -7.16
CA LYS A 232 7.07 8.77 -5.71
C LYS A 232 6.26 10.01 -5.31
N THR A 233 6.48 11.12 -5.99
CA THR A 233 5.83 12.41 -5.72
C THR A 233 4.58 12.63 -6.56
N ALA A 234 4.29 11.72 -7.49
CA ALA A 234 3.26 11.86 -8.49
C ALA A 234 2.03 10.98 -8.24
N THR A 235 2.18 9.89 -7.48
CA THR A 235 1.05 9.06 -7.08
C THR A 235 0.32 9.66 -5.89
N TYR A 236 -0.99 9.78 -6.03
CA TYR A 236 -1.87 10.46 -5.10
C TYR A 236 -3.11 9.60 -4.84
N PHE A 237 -3.55 9.52 -3.58
CA PHE A 237 -4.67 8.67 -3.14
C PHE A 237 -5.79 9.53 -2.54
N ASP A 238 -7.06 9.16 -2.76
CA ASP A 238 -8.21 9.86 -2.15
C ASP A 238 -8.11 10.01 -0.62
N HIS A 239 -7.60 8.98 0.08
CA HIS A 239 -7.45 8.99 1.54
C HIS A 239 -6.23 9.79 2.02
N LYS A 240 -5.40 10.30 1.12
CA LYS A 240 -4.21 11.11 1.42
C LYS A 240 -4.46 12.54 0.96
N ILE A 241 -5.30 13.29 1.66
CA ILE A 241 -5.61 14.69 1.32
C ILE A 241 -4.30 15.49 1.32
N PRO A 242 -3.85 16.05 0.19
CA PRO A 242 -2.55 16.67 0.13
C PRO A 242 -2.50 17.88 1.08
N ASP A 243 -1.45 17.98 1.91
CA ASP A 243 -1.24 19.16 2.74
C ASP A 243 -1.11 20.39 1.84
N LYS A 244 -1.94 21.42 2.07
CA LYS A 244 -1.94 22.65 1.27
C LYS A 244 -0.59 23.36 1.28
N THR A 245 0.18 23.18 2.33
CA THR A 245 1.47 23.88 2.53
C THR A 245 2.65 23.16 1.89
N TYR A 246 2.57 21.84 1.66
CA TYR A 246 3.75 21.03 1.27
C TYR A 246 3.49 19.99 0.16
N SER A 247 2.25 19.77 -0.27
CA SER A 247 1.99 18.87 -1.38
C SER A 247 2.25 19.55 -2.71
N THR A 248 3.01 18.87 -3.58
CA THR A 248 3.13 19.17 -5.00
C THR A 248 1.81 19.56 -5.66
N ILE A 249 0.75 18.79 -5.40
CA ILE A 249 -0.55 18.98 -6.03
C ILE A 249 -1.26 20.21 -5.46
N ALA A 250 -1.06 20.52 -4.18
CA ALA A 250 -1.57 21.75 -3.60
C ALA A 250 -0.76 22.99 -4.02
N CYS A 251 0.57 22.89 -4.15
CA CYS A 251 1.39 23.96 -4.72
C CYS A 251 1.07 24.22 -6.21
N ILE A 252 0.70 23.17 -6.95
CA ILE A 252 0.18 23.27 -8.31
C ILE A 252 -1.21 23.94 -8.31
N ALA A 253 -2.12 23.53 -7.41
CA ALA A 253 -3.49 24.05 -7.34
C ALA A 253 -3.59 25.49 -6.79
N ASP A 254 -2.75 25.86 -5.83
CA ASP A 254 -2.72 27.20 -5.22
C ASP A 254 -1.78 28.16 -5.97
N GLY A 255 -1.16 27.70 -7.07
CA GLY A 255 -0.35 28.53 -7.95
C GLY A 255 0.94 29.06 -7.33
N THR A 256 1.33 28.53 -6.17
CA THR A 256 2.60 28.81 -5.50
C THR A 256 3.67 27.93 -6.11
N LEU A 257 3.98 28.23 -7.37
CA LEU A 257 5.17 27.76 -8.02
C LEU A 257 6.30 28.74 -7.75
N ILE A 258 7.48 28.21 -7.42
CA ILE A 258 8.75 28.92 -7.53
C ILE A 258 8.91 29.33 -9.00
N ASP A 259 8.76 30.62 -9.28
CA ASP A 259 9.15 31.20 -10.55
C ASP A 259 10.67 31.05 -10.69
N GLY A 260 11.11 30.52 -11.83
CA GLY A 260 12.53 30.30 -12.14
C GLY A 260 13.32 31.61 -12.32
N LYS A 261 13.20 32.57 -11.40
CA LYS A 261 14.02 33.79 -11.35
C LYS A 261 15.43 33.52 -10.83
N GLU A 262 15.67 32.39 -10.18
CA GLU A 262 16.99 31.85 -9.93
C GLU A 262 17.18 30.66 -10.88
N SER A 263 17.96 30.86 -11.94
CA SER A 263 18.22 29.84 -12.95
C SER A 263 18.89 28.59 -12.35
N GLY A 264 18.10 27.57 -12.02
CA GLY A 264 18.54 26.27 -11.51
C GLY A 264 17.33 25.44 -11.07
N ILE A 265 16.76 24.67 -12.01
CA ILE A 265 15.42 24.09 -11.94
C ILE A 265 15.13 23.35 -10.61
N THR A 266 14.10 23.80 -9.88
CA THR A 266 13.58 23.08 -8.71
C THR A 266 12.06 23.06 -8.71
N PHE A 267 11.49 22.07 -9.39
CA PHE A 267 10.08 21.75 -9.24
C PHE A 267 9.92 20.77 -8.09
N VAL A 268 9.19 21.22 -7.05
CA VAL A 268 8.57 20.44 -5.96
C VAL A 268 9.47 20.21 -4.72
N ARG A 269 9.02 20.71 -3.57
CA ARG A 269 9.59 20.36 -2.25
C ARG A 269 9.21 18.91 -1.88
N PRO A 270 10.07 18.16 -1.17
CA PRO A 270 9.73 16.83 -0.68
C PRO A 270 8.45 16.85 0.15
N VAL A 271 7.52 15.96 -0.20
CA VAL A 271 6.19 15.87 0.39
C VAL A 271 6.29 15.41 1.85
N THR A 272 5.67 16.17 2.76
CA THR A 272 5.26 15.67 4.07
C THR A 272 3.97 14.87 3.86
N PRO A 273 3.91 13.58 4.23
CA PRO A 273 2.67 12.81 4.16
C PRO A 273 1.54 13.54 4.90
N PRO A 274 0.30 13.46 4.43
CA PRO A 274 -0.79 14.23 4.98
C PRO A 274 -1.29 13.61 6.28
N TYR A 275 -0.56 13.86 7.36
CA TYR A 275 -1.01 13.55 8.69
C TYR A 275 -1.15 14.86 9.45
N LYS A 276 -2.26 15.54 9.15
CA LYS A 276 -2.95 16.48 10.04
C LYS A 276 -4.23 16.97 9.38
N LYS A 277 -5.36 16.62 9.97
CA LYS A 277 -6.28 17.65 10.43
C LYS A 277 -6.48 17.41 11.93
N LYS A 278 -6.14 18.42 12.72
CA LYS A 278 -6.79 18.63 14.02
C LYS A 278 -8.24 18.99 13.76
#